data_AF-A0A917LWK1-F1
#
_entry.id   AF-A0A917LWK1-F1
#
_cell.length_a   1.000
_cell.length_b   1.000
_cell.length_c   1.000
_cell.angle_alpha   90.00
_cell.angle_beta   90.00
_cell.angle_gamma   90.00
#
_symmetry.space_group_name_H-M   'P 1'
#
loop_
_entity.id
_entity.type
_entity.pdbx_description
1 polymer ?
#
loop_
_entity_poly.entity_id
_entity_poly.type
_entity_poly.pdbx_seq_one_letter_code
_entity_poly.pdbx_strand_id
1 'polypeptide(L)'
;MLKNWKVYIGLLFIILFAAACSSPFSDRGMQEDVTITSEDIPEEKTKEELISKIKGNTSNEIDDIIEANFSLMDVVSGEGNQSAEIYATTRFELSELEAVLSSAIGPEKVSEVKDNQQILIYPDEFVTLKVSPDDSKVLLIEVAKDEFVRRNYSPSFLSTYFAIRFLDEVLDVDDWGKRRAKECRSGNCYGGYTGKGYGTPKRGDTSFRGGGPSAGK
;
A
#
# COMPACT_ATOMS: atom_id res chain seq x y z
N MET A 1 50.54 52.08 -27.94
CA MET A 1 50.19 52.12 -26.51
C MET A 1 48.71 51.81 -26.38
N LEU A 2 48.37 50.54 -26.09
CA LEU A 2 47.04 49.98 -26.28
C LEU A 2 46.10 50.19 -25.08
N LYS A 3 44.87 50.51 -25.47
CA LYS A 3 43.67 50.88 -24.74
C LYS A 3 42.92 49.63 -24.27
N ASN A 4 43.01 49.29 -22.98
CA ASN A 4 42.31 48.14 -22.38
C ASN A 4 41.36 48.53 -21.23
N TRP A 5 40.46 49.48 -21.46
CA TRP A 5 39.37 49.79 -20.52
C TRP A 5 38.01 49.74 -21.20
N LYS A 6 37.65 48.60 -21.83
CA LYS A 6 36.26 48.30 -22.21
C LYS A 6 35.85 46.83 -22.07
N VAL A 7 36.69 45.97 -21.51
CA VAL A 7 36.36 44.52 -21.40
C VAL A 7 35.67 44.17 -20.08
N TYR A 8 35.81 44.97 -19.02
CA TYR A 8 35.29 44.59 -17.69
C TYR A 8 33.84 45.00 -17.39
N ILE A 9 33.16 45.74 -18.27
CA ILE A 9 31.75 46.12 -18.06
C ILE A 9 30.77 45.16 -18.78
N GLY A 10 31.25 44.39 -19.76
CA GLY A 10 30.42 43.40 -20.47
C GLY A 10 30.25 42.06 -19.74
N LEU A 11 31.11 41.73 -18.79
CA LEU A 11 31.13 40.42 -18.12
C LEU A 11 30.37 40.41 -16.78
N LEU A 12 29.97 41.57 -16.26
CA LEU A 12 29.24 41.68 -15.00
C LEU A 12 27.70 41.67 -15.18
N PHE A 13 27.20 41.81 -16.41
CA PHE A 13 25.77 41.73 -16.73
C PHE A 13 25.29 40.35 -17.21
N ILE A 14 26.20 39.41 -17.52
CA ILE A 14 25.83 38.05 -17.97
C ILE A 14 25.64 37.08 -16.80
N ILE A 15 26.19 37.39 -15.61
CA ILE A 15 26.07 36.51 -14.42
C ILE A 15 24.75 36.73 -13.66
N LEU A 16 24.03 37.83 -13.92
CA LEU A 16 22.79 38.16 -13.20
C LEU A 16 21.50 37.61 -13.86
N PHE A 17 21.57 36.96 -15.02
CA PHE A 17 20.39 36.35 -15.66
C PHE A 17 20.35 34.81 -15.58
N ALA A 18 21.33 34.16 -14.94
CA ALA A 18 21.34 32.71 -14.74
C ALA A 18 20.85 32.27 -13.34
N ALA A 19 20.13 33.14 -12.62
CA ALA A 19 19.62 32.88 -11.26
C ALA A 19 18.11 33.15 -11.13
N ALA A 20 17.33 32.87 -12.17
CA ALA A 20 15.87 33.00 -12.15
C ALA A 20 15.19 31.89 -12.95
N CYS A 21 15.51 30.62 -12.65
CA CYS A 21 14.69 29.43 -12.94
C CYS A 21 15.19 28.25 -12.10
N SER A 22 15.47 28.47 -10.81
CA SER A 22 15.57 27.37 -9.84
C SER A 22 14.39 27.50 -8.90
N SER A 23 13.24 27.01 -9.36
CA SER A 23 12.15 26.63 -8.46
C SER A 23 12.70 25.67 -7.41
N PRO A 24 12.24 25.75 -6.16
CA PRO A 24 12.72 24.88 -5.09
C PRO A 24 12.42 23.43 -5.46
N PHE A 25 13.50 22.69 -5.68
CA PHE A 25 13.70 21.29 -5.34
C PHE A 25 12.44 20.60 -4.77
N SER A 26 11.59 20.08 -5.65
CA SER A 26 10.65 19.03 -5.28
C SER A 26 11.42 17.73 -5.33
N ASP A 27 11.94 17.33 -4.17
CA ASP A 27 12.49 16.02 -3.89
C ASP A 27 11.36 14.99 -4.01
N ARG A 28 10.97 14.66 -5.25
CA ARG A 28 10.18 13.47 -5.51
C ARG A 28 11.17 12.33 -5.61
N GLY A 29 11.44 11.70 -4.45
CA GLY A 29 12.19 10.46 -4.39
C GLY A 29 11.65 9.51 -5.47
N MET A 30 12.54 9.01 -6.32
CA MET A 30 12.24 7.83 -7.12
C MET A 30 12.01 6.71 -6.12
N GLN A 31 10.75 6.35 -5.89
CA GLN A 31 10.42 5.15 -5.15
C GLN A 31 10.76 3.98 -6.07
N GLU A 32 11.79 3.24 -5.69
CA GLU A 32 12.23 2.04 -6.41
C GLU A 32 11.11 0.99 -6.30
N ASP A 33 10.73 0.39 -7.42
CA ASP A 33 9.72 -0.66 -7.43
C ASP A 33 10.28 -1.88 -6.67
N VAL A 34 9.68 -2.21 -5.53
CA VAL A 34 10.04 -3.36 -4.69
C VAL A 34 9.39 -4.61 -5.28
N THR A 35 10.20 -5.52 -5.80
CA THR A 35 9.74 -6.84 -6.24
C THR A 35 10.08 -7.86 -5.16
N ILE A 36 9.09 -8.64 -4.71
CA ILE A 36 9.30 -9.69 -3.70
C ILE A 36 9.06 -11.05 -4.37
N THR A 37 10.11 -11.85 -4.43
CA THR A 37 10.11 -13.23 -4.95
C THR A 37 10.43 -14.22 -3.85
N SER A 38 10.22 -15.51 -4.11
CA SER A 38 10.52 -16.57 -3.14
C SER A 38 11.99 -16.67 -2.75
N GLU A 39 12.91 -16.14 -3.57
CA GLU A 39 14.35 -16.10 -3.29
C GLU A 39 14.72 -15.00 -2.28
N ASP A 40 13.89 -13.96 -2.16
CA ASP A 40 14.10 -12.83 -1.24
C ASP A 40 13.64 -13.14 0.19
N ILE A 41 12.78 -14.16 0.34
CA ILE A 41 12.20 -14.54 1.64
C ILE A 41 13.24 -15.34 2.43
N PRO A 42 13.61 -14.90 3.65
CA PRO A 42 14.53 -15.64 4.52
C PRO A 42 14.04 -17.05 4.85
N GLU A 43 14.93 -17.90 5.36
CA GLU A 43 14.57 -19.27 5.73
C GLU A 43 13.40 -19.31 6.71
N GLU A 44 12.27 -19.86 6.26
CA GLU A 44 11.05 -19.97 7.04
C GLU A 44 11.01 -21.28 7.81
N LYS A 45 10.40 -21.25 9.00
CA LYS A 45 10.01 -22.45 9.75
C LYS A 45 9.09 -23.35 8.92
N THR A 46 8.92 -24.58 9.35
CA THR A 46 7.96 -25.49 8.70
C THR A 46 6.53 -24.97 8.85
N LYS A 47 5.65 -25.33 7.92
CA LYS A 47 4.23 -24.96 7.96
C LYS A 47 3.58 -25.38 9.28
N GLU A 48 3.85 -26.60 9.72
CA GLU A 48 3.29 -27.17 10.95
C GLU A 48 3.73 -26.38 12.20
N GLU A 49 4.99 -25.97 12.25
CA GLU A 49 5.51 -25.12 13.32
C GLU A 49 4.88 -23.72 13.31
N LEU A 50 4.69 -23.12 12.13
CA LEU A 50 4.01 -21.82 11.99
C LEU A 50 2.57 -21.92 12.46
N ILE A 51 1.82 -22.95 12.06
CA ILE A 51 0.44 -23.18 12.52
C ILE A 51 0.40 -23.33 14.04
N SER A 52 1.32 -24.11 14.62
CA SER A 52 1.40 -24.31 16.08
C SER A 52 1.68 -23.01 16.82
N LYS A 53 2.60 -22.18 16.30
CA LYS A 53 2.94 -20.88 16.90
C LYS A 53 1.82 -19.87 16.80
N ILE A 54 1.14 -19.80 15.66
CA ILE A 54 0.01 -18.89 15.44
C ILE A 54 -1.15 -19.26 16.38
N LYS A 55 -1.53 -20.54 16.44
CA LYS A 55 -2.63 -21.01 17.30
C LYS A 55 -2.30 -21.03 18.78
N GLY A 56 -1.03 -21.15 19.14
CA GLY A 56 -0.54 -21.11 20.51
C GLY A 56 -0.16 -19.72 21.00
N ASN A 57 -0.31 -18.68 20.17
CA ASN A 57 0.00 -17.31 20.56
C ASN A 57 -1.00 -16.83 21.63
N THR A 58 -0.53 -15.99 22.56
CA THR A 58 -1.34 -15.39 23.63
C THR A 58 -1.70 -13.93 23.36
N SER A 59 -1.20 -13.33 22.28
CA SER A 59 -1.61 -11.99 21.87
C SER A 59 -3.07 -12.00 21.40
N ASN A 60 -3.74 -10.88 21.63
CA ASN A 60 -5.09 -10.62 21.12
C ASN A 60 -5.06 -9.69 19.90
N GLU A 61 -3.88 -9.25 19.47
CA GLU A 61 -3.67 -8.35 18.33
C GLU A 61 -3.10 -9.16 17.16
N ILE A 62 -3.64 -8.95 15.96
CA ILE A 62 -3.27 -9.79 14.80
C ILE A 62 -1.90 -9.40 14.25
N ASP A 63 -1.50 -8.13 14.37
CA ASP A 63 -0.20 -7.63 13.95
C ASP A 63 0.93 -8.31 14.72
N ASP A 64 0.81 -8.45 16.04
CA ASP A 64 1.72 -9.22 16.91
C ASP A 64 1.91 -10.67 16.41
N ILE A 65 0.80 -11.33 16.02
CA ILE A 65 0.86 -12.71 15.50
C ILE A 65 1.62 -12.75 14.17
N ILE A 66 1.37 -11.78 13.28
CA ILE A 66 1.99 -11.73 11.96
C ILE A 66 3.48 -11.41 12.09
N GLU A 67 3.84 -10.38 12.85
CA GLU A 67 5.22 -9.93 13.08
C GLU A 67 6.08 -11.05 13.70
N ALA A 68 5.53 -11.81 14.66
CA ALA A 68 6.27 -12.87 15.33
C ALA A 68 6.57 -14.10 14.43
N ASN A 69 5.86 -14.25 13.30
CA ASN A 69 5.87 -15.48 12.51
C ASN A 69 6.32 -15.30 11.06
N PHE A 70 6.22 -14.10 10.50
CA PHE A 70 6.54 -13.82 9.10
C PHE A 70 7.62 -12.75 8.97
N SER A 71 8.34 -12.77 7.85
CA SER A 71 9.43 -11.82 7.59
C SER A 71 8.87 -10.52 7.04
N LEU A 72 9.24 -9.39 7.66
CA LEU A 72 8.95 -8.05 7.14
C LEU A 72 9.80 -7.81 5.86
N MET A 73 9.12 -7.50 4.77
CA MET A 73 9.71 -7.33 3.44
C MET A 73 9.73 -5.87 2.99
N ASP A 74 8.70 -5.10 3.32
CA ASP A 74 8.59 -3.69 2.95
C ASP A 74 7.69 -2.93 3.93
N VAL A 75 7.78 -1.59 3.91
CA VAL A 75 6.92 -0.69 4.67
C VAL A 75 6.41 0.44 3.77
N VAL A 76 5.10 0.47 3.55
CA VAL A 76 4.44 1.55 2.82
C VAL A 76 4.18 2.70 3.78
N SER A 77 4.90 3.80 3.60
CA SER A 77 4.68 5.03 4.39
C SER A 77 3.54 5.88 3.83
N GLY A 78 2.66 6.35 4.71
CA GLY A 78 1.60 7.32 4.42
C GLY A 78 1.97 8.73 4.86
N GLU A 79 0.97 9.61 5.00
CA GLU A 79 1.20 10.93 5.59
C GLU A 79 1.45 10.84 7.11
N GLY A 80 2.50 11.53 7.59
CA GLY A 80 2.87 11.53 9.01
C GLY A 80 3.59 10.25 9.43
N ASN A 81 3.20 9.68 10.58
CA ASN A 81 3.80 8.46 11.13
C ASN A 81 3.01 7.19 10.78
N GLN A 82 2.19 7.25 9.74
CA GLN A 82 1.32 6.14 9.35
C GLN A 82 2.05 5.21 8.39
N SER A 83 1.88 3.90 8.58
CA SER A 83 2.44 2.90 7.70
C SER A 83 1.53 1.67 7.54
N ALA A 84 1.72 0.96 6.43
CA ALA A 84 1.31 -0.41 6.27
C ALA A 84 2.56 -1.28 6.11
N GLU A 85 2.61 -2.40 6.81
CA GLU A 85 3.75 -3.32 6.82
C GLU A 85 3.47 -4.50 5.91
N ILE A 86 4.47 -4.88 5.12
CA ILE A 86 4.34 -5.94 4.13
C ILE A 86 5.21 -7.10 4.57
N TYR A 87 4.56 -8.21 4.89
CA TYR A 87 5.19 -9.47 5.20
C TYR A 87 5.02 -10.44 4.02
N ALA A 88 5.81 -11.51 4.00
CA ALA A 88 5.67 -12.55 2.99
C ALA A 88 5.93 -13.95 3.53
N THR A 89 5.35 -14.94 2.86
CA THR A 89 5.58 -16.35 3.12
C THR A 89 5.49 -17.18 1.83
N THR A 90 6.25 -18.28 1.77
CA THR A 90 6.11 -19.33 0.75
C THR A 90 5.43 -20.58 1.30
N ARG A 91 5.06 -20.57 2.59
CA ARG A 91 4.54 -21.76 3.27
C ARG A 91 3.05 -21.95 3.04
N PHE A 92 2.28 -20.90 2.82
CA PHE A 92 0.82 -20.99 2.81
C PHE A 92 0.21 -20.56 1.49
N GLU A 93 -0.87 -21.25 1.13
CA GLU A 93 -1.84 -20.74 0.16
C GLU A 93 -2.76 -19.71 0.84
N LEU A 94 -3.37 -18.82 0.05
CA LEU A 94 -4.21 -17.72 0.55
C LEU A 94 -5.31 -18.21 1.51
N SER A 95 -6.14 -19.17 1.08
CA SER A 95 -7.26 -19.67 1.90
C SER A 95 -6.81 -20.48 3.12
N GLU A 96 -5.61 -21.04 3.07
CA GLU A 96 -5.04 -21.79 4.18
C GLU A 96 -4.56 -20.83 5.27
N LEU A 97 -3.83 -19.77 4.91
CA LEU A 97 -3.39 -18.78 5.88
C LEU A 97 -4.59 -18.03 6.48
N GLU A 98 -5.58 -17.65 5.67
CA GLU A 98 -6.83 -17.07 6.16
C GLU A 98 -7.44 -17.93 7.26
N ALA A 99 -7.64 -19.23 7.01
CA ALA A 99 -8.24 -20.13 7.99
C ALA A 99 -7.40 -20.28 9.27
N VAL A 100 -6.07 -20.24 9.15
CA VAL A 100 -5.15 -20.31 10.29
C VAL A 100 -5.24 -19.03 11.14
N LEU A 101 -5.21 -17.85 10.51
CA LEU A 101 -5.32 -16.56 11.20
C LEU A 101 -6.71 -16.41 11.85
N SER A 102 -7.78 -16.64 11.08
CA SER A 102 -9.17 -16.58 11.57
C SER A 102 -9.47 -17.55 12.72
N SER A 103 -8.76 -18.69 12.77
CA SER A 103 -8.86 -19.65 13.88
C SER A 103 -8.09 -19.20 15.13
N ALA A 104 -7.05 -18.38 14.98
CA ALA A 104 -6.26 -17.88 16.10
C ALA A 104 -6.92 -16.62 16.70
N ILE A 105 -7.29 -15.67 15.85
CA ILE A 105 -8.04 -14.46 16.20
C ILE A 105 -9.18 -14.33 15.20
N GLY A 106 -10.42 -14.26 15.68
CA GLY A 106 -11.59 -14.13 14.81
C GLY A 106 -11.68 -12.71 14.24
N PRO A 107 -11.61 -12.51 12.91
CA PRO A 107 -11.83 -11.20 12.30
C PRO A 107 -13.30 -10.79 12.44
N GLU A 108 -13.56 -9.49 12.53
CA GLU A 108 -14.91 -8.92 12.46
C GLU A 108 -15.55 -9.17 11.10
N LYS A 109 -14.71 -9.14 10.04
CA LYS A 109 -15.15 -9.40 8.68
C LYS A 109 -14.07 -10.04 7.84
N VAL A 110 -14.48 -10.96 6.98
CA VAL A 110 -13.66 -11.54 5.92
C VAL A 110 -14.32 -11.22 4.58
N SER A 111 -13.55 -10.72 3.62
CA SER A 111 -14.05 -10.50 2.26
C SER A 111 -14.13 -11.80 1.48
N GLU A 112 -14.85 -11.77 0.35
CA GLU A 112 -14.64 -12.77 -0.69
C GLU A 112 -13.21 -12.66 -1.27
N VAL A 113 -12.69 -13.76 -1.80
CA VAL A 113 -11.46 -13.75 -2.59
C VAL A 113 -11.77 -13.16 -3.97
N LYS A 114 -11.07 -12.08 -4.34
CA LYS A 114 -11.16 -11.44 -5.66
C LYS A 114 -9.76 -11.11 -6.15
N ASP A 115 -9.48 -11.39 -7.42
CA ASP A 115 -8.18 -11.13 -8.05
C ASP A 115 -6.98 -11.68 -7.24
N ASN A 116 -7.12 -12.90 -6.71
CA ASN A 116 -6.14 -13.58 -5.84
C ASN A 116 -5.79 -12.79 -4.57
N GLN A 117 -6.74 -12.01 -4.07
CA GLN A 117 -6.61 -11.19 -2.89
C GLN A 117 -7.84 -11.32 -1.99
N GLN A 118 -7.62 -11.21 -0.68
CA GLN A 118 -8.66 -11.21 0.33
C GLN A 118 -8.28 -10.25 1.45
N ILE A 119 -9.27 -9.59 2.05
CA ILE A 119 -9.07 -8.68 3.16
C ILE A 119 -9.82 -9.22 4.38
N LEU A 120 -9.12 -9.26 5.52
CA LEU A 120 -9.65 -9.56 6.84
C LEU A 120 -9.62 -8.26 7.65
N ILE A 121 -10.71 -7.96 8.34
CA ILE A 121 -10.84 -6.78 9.19
C ILE A 121 -10.86 -7.26 10.64
N TYR A 122 -9.93 -6.72 11.41
CA TYR A 122 -9.82 -6.85 12.86
C TYR A 122 -10.15 -5.48 13.50
N PRO A 123 -10.29 -5.39 14.83
CA PRO A 123 -10.70 -4.15 15.49
C PRO A 123 -9.83 -2.93 15.12
N ASP A 124 -8.51 -3.11 15.06
CA ASP A 124 -7.55 -2.00 14.85
C ASP A 124 -6.73 -2.15 13.55
N GLU A 125 -6.84 -3.28 12.84
CA GLU A 125 -6.08 -3.55 11.62
C GLU A 125 -6.90 -4.15 10.47
N PHE A 126 -6.44 -3.86 9.26
CA PHE A 126 -6.82 -4.53 8.03
C PHE A 126 -5.65 -5.42 7.61
N VAL A 127 -5.90 -6.71 7.48
CA VAL A 127 -4.94 -7.68 6.95
C VAL A 127 -5.34 -8.06 5.53
N THR A 128 -4.49 -7.75 4.57
CA THR A 128 -4.69 -8.15 3.16
C THR A 128 -3.77 -9.31 2.82
N LEU A 129 -4.36 -10.44 2.42
CA LEU A 129 -3.65 -11.59 1.87
C LEU A 129 -3.70 -11.51 0.35
N LYS A 130 -2.55 -11.61 -0.33
CA LYS A 130 -2.47 -11.47 -1.78
C LYS A 130 -1.40 -12.37 -2.36
N VAL A 131 -1.75 -13.17 -3.37
CA VAL A 131 -0.73 -13.90 -4.14
C VAL A 131 0.12 -12.88 -4.91
N SER A 132 1.44 -12.93 -4.76
CA SER A 132 2.34 -12.00 -5.43
C SER A 132 2.18 -12.12 -6.95
N PRO A 133 2.01 -11.00 -7.67
CA PRO A 133 1.93 -11.02 -9.12
C PRO A 133 3.28 -11.37 -9.78
N ASP A 134 4.38 -11.20 -9.04
CA ASP A 134 5.74 -11.42 -9.55
C ASP A 134 6.24 -12.85 -9.28
N ASP A 135 5.72 -13.52 -8.25
CA ASP A 135 5.99 -14.93 -7.95
C ASP A 135 4.77 -15.60 -7.29
N SER A 136 4.11 -16.51 -8.00
CA SER A 136 2.89 -17.18 -7.51
C SER A 136 3.11 -18.09 -6.30
N LYS A 137 4.37 -18.39 -5.93
CA LYS A 137 4.69 -19.12 -4.69
C LYS A 137 4.72 -18.22 -3.46
N VAL A 138 4.72 -16.91 -3.65
CA VAL A 138 4.76 -15.93 -2.57
C VAL A 138 3.35 -15.47 -2.26
N LEU A 139 2.98 -15.60 -0.99
CA LEU A 139 1.81 -14.95 -0.41
C LEU A 139 2.28 -13.70 0.35
N LEU A 140 1.80 -12.54 -0.09
CA LEU A 140 2.00 -11.27 0.58
C LEU A 140 0.94 -11.07 1.65
N ILE A 141 1.35 -10.53 2.78
CA ILE A 141 0.53 -10.25 3.95
C ILE A 141 0.74 -8.77 4.27
N GLU A 142 -0.19 -7.91 3.90
CA GLU A 142 -0.17 -6.50 4.26
C GLU A 142 -0.95 -6.28 5.55
N VAL A 143 -0.32 -5.66 6.54
CA VAL A 143 -0.94 -5.25 7.81
C VAL A 143 -1.03 -3.74 7.82
N ALA A 144 -2.25 -3.20 7.78
CA ALA A 144 -2.51 -1.77 7.77
C ALA A 144 -3.37 -1.39 8.96
N LYS A 145 -2.87 -0.49 9.81
CA LYS A 145 -3.67 0.07 10.91
C LYS A 145 -4.85 0.86 10.38
N ASP A 146 -5.94 0.87 11.13
CA ASP A 146 -7.17 1.59 10.80
C ASP A 146 -6.89 3.05 10.38
N GLU A 147 -5.95 3.74 11.04
CA GLU A 147 -5.58 5.12 10.75
C GLU A 147 -4.93 5.26 9.37
N PHE A 148 -4.08 4.30 8.99
CA PHE A 148 -3.51 4.25 7.65
C PHE A 148 -4.61 4.01 6.62
N VAL A 149 -5.53 3.08 6.89
CA VAL A 149 -6.67 2.80 6.01
C VAL A 149 -7.54 4.04 5.82
N ARG A 150 -7.93 4.71 6.93
CA ARG A 150 -8.76 5.92 6.93
C ARG A 150 -8.18 7.01 6.03
N ARG A 151 -6.86 7.21 6.06
CA ARG A 151 -6.21 8.36 5.41
C ARG A 151 -5.62 8.06 4.05
N ASN A 152 -5.26 6.82 3.76
CA ASN A 152 -4.46 6.49 2.59
C ASN A 152 -5.28 5.72 1.55
N TYR A 153 -6.08 4.73 1.97
CA TYR A 153 -6.77 3.83 1.05
C TYR A 153 -7.77 4.54 0.12
N SER A 154 -7.87 4.02 -1.10
CA SER A 154 -8.91 4.40 -2.05
C SER A 154 -10.24 3.74 -1.68
N PRO A 155 -11.36 4.48 -1.61
CA PRO A 155 -12.68 3.90 -1.39
C PRO A 155 -13.08 2.93 -2.50
N SER A 156 -12.66 3.18 -3.74
CA SER A 156 -12.97 2.29 -4.86
C SER A 156 -12.34 0.92 -4.67
N PHE A 157 -11.14 0.87 -4.10
CA PHE A 157 -10.43 -0.38 -3.83
C PHE A 157 -11.12 -1.19 -2.74
N LEU A 158 -11.37 -0.59 -1.56
CA LEU A 158 -12.06 -1.31 -0.49
C LEU A 158 -13.51 -1.67 -0.85
N SER A 159 -14.18 -0.87 -1.68
CA SER A 159 -15.54 -1.16 -2.13
C SER A 159 -15.66 -2.41 -3.00
N THR A 160 -14.54 -2.91 -3.54
CA THR A 160 -14.47 -4.20 -4.24
C THR A 160 -14.70 -5.37 -3.27
N TYR A 161 -14.27 -5.21 -2.02
CA TYR A 161 -14.25 -6.26 -0.99
C TYR A 161 -15.39 -6.11 0.02
N PHE A 162 -15.75 -4.87 0.36
CA PHE A 162 -16.75 -4.57 1.39
C PHE A 162 -17.73 -3.50 0.94
N ALA A 163 -18.94 -3.51 1.50
CA ALA A 163 -19.89 -2.43 1.31
C ALA A 163 -19.38 -1.16 2.00
N ILE A 164 -19.46 -0.01 1.32
CA ILE A 164 -18.97 1.28 1.87
C ILE A 164 -19.62 1.62 3.22
N ARG A 165 -20.91 1.32 3.41
CA ARG A 165 -21.61 1.58 4.69
C ARG A 165 -20.99 0.82 5.86
N PHE A 166 -20.46 -0.37 5.61
CA PHE A 166 -19.77 -1.16 6.63
C PHE A 166 -18.39 -0.56 6.95
N LEU A 167 -17.71 0.00 5.94
CA LEU A 167 -16.43 0.68 6.15
C LEU A 167 -16.59 1.96 6.99
N ASP A 168 -17.69 2.70 6.84
CA ASP A 168 -17.97 3.86 7.70
C ASP A 168 -18.11 3.46 9.19
N GLU A 169 -18.70 2.29 9.47
CA GLU A 169 -18.88 1.73 10.82
C GLU A 169 -17.55 1.26 11.43
N VAL A 170 -16.81 0.40 10.72
CA VAL A 170 -15.52 -0.13 11.19
C VAL A 170 -14.49 0.97 11.39
N LEU A 171 -14.46 1.95 10.49
CA LEU A 171 -13.52 3.06 10.58
C LEU A 171 -14.04 4.17 11.52
N ASP A 172 -15.17 4.00 12.20
CA ASP A 172 -15.74 5.00 13.13
C ASP A 172 -15.71 6.44 12.57
N VAL A 173 -16.13 6.60 11.30
CA VAL A 173 -16.12 7.89 10.61
C VAL A 173 -17.31 8.06 9.66
N ASP A 174 -17.91 9.24 9.71
CA ASP A 174 -19.02 9.59 8.81
C ASP A 174 -18.54 9.94 7.40
N ASP A 175 -19.25 9.42 6.40
CA ASP A 175 -19.06 9.73 4.98
C ASP A 175 -17.62 9.50 4.48
N TRP A 176 -16.89 8.53 5.07
CA TRP A 176 -15.48 8.28 4.74
C TRP A 176 -15.28 8.08 3.26
N GLY A 177 -16.09 7.20 2.65
CA GLY A 177 -15.99 6.90 1.23
C GLY A 177 -16.14 8.15 0.34
N LYS A 178 -17.03 9.09 0.71
CA LYS A 178 -17.23 10.32 -0.07
C LYS A 178 -16.08 11.31 0.12
N ARG A 179 -15.64 11.51 1.37
CA ARG A 179 -14.53 12.42 1.71
C ARG A 179 -13.25 11.96 1.03
N ARG A 180 -12.92 10.69 1.20
CA ARG A 180 -11.72 10.10 0.65
C ARG A 180 -11.76 10.05 -0.88
N ALA A 181 -12.91 9.76 -1.50
CA ALA A 181 -13.04 9.85 -2.97
C ALA A 181 -12.82 11.27 -3.53
N LYS A 182 -13.11 12.33 -2.75
CA LYS A 182 -12.80 13.72 -3.13
C LYS A 182 -11.29 13.97 -3.08
N GLU A 183 -10.62 13.50 -2.04
CA GLU A 183 -9.16 13.60 -1.88
C GLU A 183 -8.42 12.78 -2.94
N CYS A 184 -8.91 11.58 -3.29
CA CYS A 184 -8.32 10.77 -4.36
C CYS A 184 -8.26 11.44 -5.72
N ARG A 185 -9.04 12.51 -5.95
CA ARG A 185 -8.98 13.27 -7.22
C ARG A 185 -7.65 13.98 -7.42
N SER A 186 -6.91 14.29 -6.34
CA SER A 186 -5.55 14.85 -6.44
C SER A 186 -4.47 13.80 -6.62
N GLY A 187 -4.84 12.51 -6.58
CA GLY A 187 -3.98 11.40 -6.99
C GLY A 187 -3.24 10.67 -5.86
N ASN A 188 -3.47 11.00 -4.60
CA ASN A 188 -2.73 10.43 -3.47
C ASN A 188 -3.54 9.34 -2.75
N CYS A 189 -4.02 8.32 -3.47
CA CYS A 189 -4.78 7.22 -2.86
C CYS A 189 -4.13 5.87 -3.05
N TYR A 190 -4.10 5.11 -1.97
CA TYR A 190 -3.52 3.80 -1.92
C TYR A 190 -4.49 2.73 -2.42
N GLY A 191 -4.07 1.92 -3.39
CA GLY A 191 -4.89 0.91 -4.05
C GLY A 191 -4.58 -0.53 -3.60
N GLY A 192 -3.99 -0.69 -2.42
CA GLY A 192 -3.39 -1.95 -1.98
C GLY A 192 -1.95 -2.11 -2.46
N TYR A 193 -1.20 -3.00 -1.81
CA TYR A 193 0.20 -3.19 -2.13
C TYR A 193 0.41 -3.79 -3.52
N THR A 194 1.36 -3.21 -4.27
CA THR A 194 1.77 -3.68 -5.61
C THR A 194 3.28 -3.77 -5.78
N GLY A 195 4.07 -3.54 -4.72
CA GLY A 195 5.53 -3.41 -4.81
C GLY A 195 6.01 -2.11 -5.48
N LYS A 196 5.20 -1.55 -6.37
CA LYS A 196 5.41 -0.25 -6.99
C LYS A 196 4.89 0.80 -6.00
N GLY A 197 5.71 1.81 -5.72
CA GLY A 197 5.51 2.80 -4.65
C GLY A 197 4.13 3.48 -4.59
N TYR A 198 3.95 4.35 -3.58
CA TYR A 198 2.71 5.09 -3.31
C TYR A 198 2.30 5.92 -4.53
N GLY A 199 1.41 5.36 -5.35
CA GLY A 199 1.09 5.87 -6.67
C GLY A 199 -0.40 5.94 -6.87
N THR A 200 -0.85 7.05 -7.48
CA THR A 200 -2.22 7.21 -7.95
C THR A 200 -2.66 5.96 -8.71
N PRO A 201 -3.79 5.30 -8.37
CA PRO A 201 -4.37 4.29 -9.23
C PRO A 201 -4.64 5.01 -10.55
N LYS A 202 -3.83 4.73 -11.58
CA LYS A 202 -4.09 5.29 -12.90
C LYS A 202 -5.49 4.80 -13.27
N ARG A 203 -6.32 5.72 -13.75
CA ARG A 203 -7.69 5.40 -14.19
C ARG A 203 -7.60 4.26 -15.22
N GLY A 204 -7.84 3.02 -14.79
CA GLY A 204 -7.63 1.81 -15.59
C GLY A 204 -6.78 0.68 -14.96
N ASP A 205 -6.24 0.85 -13.75
CA ASP A 205 -5.38 -0.18 -13.10
C ASP A 205 -6.16 -1.26 -12.32
N THR A 206 -7.48 -1.12 -12.22
CA THR A 206 -8.37 -2.19 -11.78
C THR A 206 -8.89 -2.94 -13.01
N SER A 207 -8.88 -4.27 -12.98
CA SER A 207 -9.50 -5.18 -13.97
C SER A 207 -10.99 -4.88 -14.25
N PHE A 208 -11.62 -4.03 -13.43
CA PHE A 208 -13.00 -3.59 -13.54
C PHE A 208 -13.20 -2.46 -14.56
N ARG A 209 -13.48 -2.83 -15.82
CA ARG A 209 -14.13 -1.94 -16.79
C ARG A 209 -15.63 -1.85 -16.49
N GLY A 210 -15.99 -1.01 -15.52
CA GLY A 210 -17.36 -0.53 -15.36
C GLY A 210 -17.78 0.30 -16.58
N GLY A 211 -18.91 -0.06 -17.19
CA GLY A 211 -19.42 0.50 -18.44
C GLY A 211 -19.44 2.03 -18.47
N GLY A 212 -18.78 2.59 -19.49
CA GLY A 212 -18.89 4.00 -19.83
C GLY A 212 -20.22 4.30 -20.53
N PRO A 213 -20.80 5.51 -20.35
CA PRO A 213 -22.09 5.90 -20.91
C PRO A 213 -22.03 6.23 -22.43
N SER A 214 -21.47 5.33 -23.23
CA SER A 214 -21.39 5.46 -24.70
C SER A 214 -21.78 4.19 -25.46
N ALA A 215 -22.57 3.30 -24.85
CA ALA A 215 -23.37 2.31 -25.57
C ALA A 215 -24.71 2.95 -25.93
N GLY A 216 -24.69 3.84 -26.91
CA GLY A 216 -25.85 4.64 -27.28
C GLY A 216 -25.59 5.54 -28.47
N LYS A 217 -25.31 4.93 -29.63
CA LYS A 217 -25.81 5.26 -30.98
C LYS A 217 -25.05 4.43 -32.01
#